data_AF-A0A3D6CLV1-F1
#
_entry.id   AF-A0A3D6CLV1-F1
#
_cell.length_a   1.000
_cell.length_b   1.000
_cell.length_c   1.000
_cell.angle_alpha   90.00
_cell.angle_beta   90.00
_cell.angle_gamma   90.00
#
_symmetry.space_group_name_H-M   'P 1'
#
loop_
_entity.id
_entity.type
_entity.pdbx_description
1 polymer ?
#
loop_
_entity_poly.entity_id
_entity_poly.type
_entity_poly.pdbx_seq_one_letter_code
_entity_poly.pdbx_strand_id
1 'polypeptide(L)'
;KLKTLKENIDTLTLTATPIPRTLQFSLMAARDLSIIKTAPPNRHPIDTNVIRFSEETIRDAISYEISRGGQIFFIHNRIENIKEVAGLLQRLVPSAKIGIGHGQMEGKKLEGLMLSFMNNEFDVLVSTTIIESGLDVPNANTIFINNANNFGLSDLHQMRGRVGRSNKKAFCYFITPPYHVMTDDARKRIEALVLFSDLGSGINIAMKDLEIRGAGDLLGGEQSGFMNDIGFDTYQKILQEAIEELKENEFKELYPTDETKPKEFVKEVQIDTDFEILFPDDYVNSVTERLSLYNKLSDLKNEGEIQVFETEIIDRFGEIPKEVADLLDSVRIKWLAKALGLDKIILKQKRMIGYFVADQQSDFYQTTAFSNMLKYVQHNNKSCVMKEKETKNGLRLLITFIRVDTVRTALGILKKIS
;
A
#
# COMPACT_ATOMS: atom_id res chain seq x y z
N LYS A 1 -27.67 12.55 -5.03
CA LYS A 1 -28.64 13.13 -5.99
C LYS A 1 -29.05 12.16 -7.11
N LEU A 2 -28.16 11.33 -7.67
CA LEU A 2 -28.57 10.28 -8.62
C LEU A 2 -29.21 9.04 -7.93
N LYS A 3 -28.69 8.63 -6.76
CA LYS A 3 -29.24 7.51 -5.96
C LYS A 3 -30.65 7.74 -5.38
N THR A 4 -31.20 8.95 -5.47
CA THR A 4 -32.57 9.26 -5.01
C THR A 4 -33.64 9.07 -6.09
N LEU A 5 -33.23 8.69 -7.32
CA LEU A 5 -34.15 8.48 -8.44
C LEU A 5 -34.71 7.03 -8.51
N LYS A 6 -33.97 6.04 -7.99
CA LYS A 6 -34.38 4.63 -7.88
C LYS A 6 -33.41 3.90 -6.95
N GLU A 7 -33.90 2.93 -6.17
CA GLU A 7 -33.07 2.16 -5.22
C GLU A 7 -32.12 1.18 -5.94
N ASN A 8 -32.52 0.62 -7.07
CA ASN A 8 -31.74 -0.35 -7.85
C ASN A 8 -31.11 0.31 -9.09
N ILE A 9 -30.07 1.13 -8.89
CA ILE A 9 -29.29 1.72 -9.98
C ILE A 9 -27.83 1.28 -9.83
N ASP A 10 -27.31 0.65 -10.87
CA ASP A 10 -25.88 0.37 -10.99
C ASP A 10 -25.11 1.67 -11.21
N THR A 11 -24.09 1.92 -10.38
CA THR A 11 -23.30 3.15 -10.45
C THR A 11 -21.84 2.85 -10.74
N LEU A 12 -21.33 3.35 -11.87
CA LEU A 12 -19.90 3.35 -12.19
C LEU A 12 -19.28 4.72 -11.85
N THR A 13 -18.31 4.73 -10.93
CA THR A 13 -17.54 5.94 -10.58
C THR A 13 -16.13 5.83 -11.14
N LEU A 14 -15.70 6.79 -11.96
CA LEU A 14 -14.34 6.87 -12.49
C LEU A 14 -13.60 8.02 -11.81
N THR A 15 -12.39 7.76 -11.34
CA THR A 15 -11.55 8.78 -10.69
C THR A 15 -10.06 8.49 -10.90
N ALA A 16 -9.29 9.54 -11.18
CA ALA A 16 -7.84 9.47 -11.27
C ALA A 16 -7.15 9.54 -9.89
N THR A 17 -7.85 10.07 -8.89
CA THR A 17 -7.44 10.18 -7.49
C THR A 17 -8.68 9.93 -6.63
N PRO A 18 -8.93 8.69 -6.17
CA PRO A 18 -10.12 8.41 -5.38
C PRO A 18 -10.11 9.28 -4.12
N ILE A 19 -11.21 10.02 -3.92
CA ILE A 19 -11.36 10.89 -2.76
C ILE A 19 -11.20 10.04 -1.50
N PRO A 20 -10.44 10.48 -0.48
CA PRO A 20 -10.10 9.68 0.70
C PRO A 20 -11.28 8.87 1.29
N ARG A 21 -12.44 9.52 1.43
CA ARG A 21 -13.68 8.86 1.92
C ARG A 21 -14.24 7.79 0.97
N THR A 22 -14.17 8.00 -0.34
CA THR A 22 -14.67 7.04 -1.34
C THR A 22 -13.73 5.84 -1.49
N LEU A 23 -12.42 6.08 -1.38
CA LEU A 23 -11.41 5.03 -1.31
C LEU A 23 -11.67 4.15 -0.08
N GLN A 24 -11.90 4.76 1.09
CA GLN A 24 -12.20 4.05 2.32
C GLN A 24 -13.45 3.16 2.21
N PHE A 25 -14.58 3.64 1.67
CA PHE A 25 -15.77 2.81 1.45
C PHE A 25 -15.52 1.63 0.50
N SER A 26 -14.65 1.80 -0.50
CA SER A 26 -14.31 0.73 -1.44
C SER A 26 -13.38 -0.30 -0.77
N LEU A 27 -12.49 0.14 0.12
CA LEU A 27 -11.61 -0.73 0.91
C LEU A 27 -12.35 -1.48 2.03
N MET A 28 -13.48 -0.97 2.52
CA MET A 28 -14.39 -1.67 3.45
C MET A 28 -15.28 -2.72 2.76
N ALA A 29 -14.99 -3.08 1.50
CA ALA A 29 -15.78 -4.00 0.66
C ALA A 29 -17.25 -3.59 0.46
N ALA A 30 -17.64 -2.36 0.82
CA ALA A 30 -18.99 -1.83 0.59
C ALA A 30 -19.18 -1.38 -0.87
N ARG A 31 -18.10 -1.26 -1.65
CA ARG A 31 -18.10 -1.05 -3.10
C ARG A 31 -16.94 -1.78 -3.76
N ASP A 32 -17.22 -2.46 -4.87
CA ASP A 32 -16.18 -3.07 -5.68
C ASP A 32 -15.23 -2.00 -6.27
N LEU A 33 -13.92 -2.24 -6.15
CA LEU A 33 -12.87 -1.38 -6.68
C LEU A 33 -12.13 -2.10 -7.80
N SER A 34 -12.13 -1.53 -9.00
CA SER A 34 -11.29 -1.98 -10.11
C SER A 34 -10.18 -0.95 -10.36
N ILE A 35 -8.92 -1.42 -10.36
CA ILE A 35 -7.75 -0.56 -10.52
C ILE A 35 -7.10 -0.84 -11.87
N ILE A 36 -7.06 0.17 -12.74
CA ILE A 36 -6.34 0.11 -14.01
C ILE A 36 -4.94 0.69 -13.78
N LYS A 37 -3.96 -0.18 -13.51
CA LYS A 37 -2.57 0.21 -13.22
C LYS A 37 -1.73 0.43 -14.48
N THR A 38 -2.00 -0.33 -15.54
CA THR A 38 -1.18 -0.34 -16.75
C THR A 38 -1.38 0.94 -17.57
N ALA A 39 -0.31 1.70 -17.77
CA ALA A 39 -0.32 2.87 -18.63
C ALA A 39 -0.40 2.48 -20.12
N PRO A 40 -0.90 3.37 -21.00
CA PRO A 40 -0.85 3.16 -22.44
C PRO A 40 0.60 2.96 -22.93
N PRO A 41 0.84 2.13 -23.97
CA PRO A 41 2.18 1.65 -24.37
C PRO A 41 3.18 2.72 -24.85
N ASN A 42 2.81 4.00 -24.91
CA ASN A 42 3.66 5.10 -25.38
C ASN A 42 3.79 6.26 -24.37
N ARG A 43 3.48 6.02 -23.10
CA ARG A 43 3.54 7.07 -22.07
C ARG A 43 4.83 6.97 -21.27
N HIS A 44 5.62 8.04 -21.27
CA HIS A 44 6.81 8.16 -20.43
C HIS A 44 6.46 8.72 -19.05
N PRO A 45 7.16 8.28 -17.98
CA PRO A 45 7.04 8.90 -16.66
C PRO A 45 7.35 10.40 -16.72
N ILE A 46 6.67 11.18 -15.87
CA ILE A 46 6.88 12.62 -15.79
C ILE A 46 8.04 12.88 -14.83
N ASP A 47 9.10 13.49 -15.33
CA ASP A 47 10.29 13.86 -14.55
C ASP A 47 9.94 14.99 -13.59
N THR A 48 9.78 14.63 -12.31
CA THR A 48 9.20 15.51 -11.29
C THR A 48 10.30 16.01 -10.35
N ASN A 49 10.49 17.32 -10.32
CA ASN A 49 11.56 17.98 -9.58
C ASN A 49 10.99 19.03 -8.61
N VAL A 50 11.56 19.08 -7.39
CA VAL A 50 11.26 20.13 -6.42
C VAL A 50 12.39 21.15 -6.48
N ILE A 51 12.04 22.37 -6.86
CA ILE A 51 13.00 23.46 -7.07
C ILE A 51 12.63 24.68 -6.24
N ARG A 52 13.61 25.55 -6.02
CA ARG A 52 13.36 26.90 -5.52
C ARG A 52 12.98 27.82 -6.68
N PHE A 53 12.36 28.94 -6.36
CA PHE A 53 12.13 29.98 -7.35
C PHE A 53 13.48 30.53 -7.83
N SER A 54 13.89 30.12 -9.03
CA SER A 54 15.15 30.50 -9.66
C SER A 54 14.86 30.96 -11.07
N GLU A 55 15.15 32.23 -11.36
CA GLU A 55 14.94 32.83 -12.68
C GLU A 55 15.73 32.09 -13.77
N GLU A 56 16.95 31.65 -13.46
CA GLU A 56 17.81 30.88 -14.37
C GLU A 56 17.19 29.52 -14.69
N THR A 57 16.81 28.75 -13.67
CA THR A 57 16.21 27.42 -13.88
C THR A 57 14.90 27.49 -14.65
N ILE A 58 14.05 28.48 -14.35
CA ILE A 58 12.79 28.70 -15.05
C ILE A 58 13.05 29.08 -16.51
N ARG A 59 13.97 30.03 -16.76
CA ARG A 59 14.34 30.47 -18.11
C ARG A 59 14.87 29.31 -18.95
N ASP A 60 15.79 28.52 -18.40
CA ASP A 60 16.45 27.46 -19.15
C ASP A 60 15.47 26.33 -19.48
N ALA A 61 14.60 25.96 -18.54
CA ALA A 61 13.57 24.96 -18.77
C ALA A 61 12.47 25.42 -19.75
N ILE A 62 12.03 26.69 -19.68
CA ILE A 62 11.13 27.26 -20.69
C ILE A 62 11.79 27.27 -22.07
N SER A 63 13.03 27.75 -22.16
CA SER A 63 13.78 27.81 -23.42
C SER A 63 13.99 26.43 -24.02
N TYR A 64 14.28 25.43 -23.19
CA TYR A 64 14.41 24.05 -23.61
C TYR A 64 13.10 23.49 -24.18
N GLU A 65 11.96 23.66 -23.50
CA GLU A 65 10.68 23.15 -24.00
C GLU A 65 10.26 23.85 -25.31
N ILE A 66 10.48 25.16 -25.44
CA ILE A 66 10.24 25.91 -26.68
C ILE A 66 11.13 25.39 -27.82
N SER A 67 12.42 25.13 -27.55
CA SER A 67 13.38 24.66 -28.57
C SER A 67 12.99 23.33 -29.23
N ARG A 68 12.21 22.51 -28.53
CA ARG A 68 11.68 21.23 -29.03
C ARG A 68 10.21 21.30 -29.49
N GLY A 69 9.70 22.53 -29.67
CA GLY A 69 8.34 22.82 -30.14
C GLY A 69 7.26 22.35 -29.19
N GLY A 70 7.51 22.39 -27.87
CA GLY A 70 6.52 22.08 -26.85
C GLY A 70 5.98 23.33 -26.17
N GLN A 71 4.94 23.13 -25.37
CA GLN A 71 4.25 24.19 -24.65
C GLN A 71 4.35 24.00 -23.14
N ILE A 72 4.21 25.10 -22.41
CA ILE A 72 4.44 25.16 -20.97
C ILE A 72 3.18 25.66 -20.25
N PHE A 73 2.79 24.97 -19.20
CA PHE A 73 1.88 25.51 -18.19
C PHE A 73 2.68 26.13 -17.04
N PHE A 74 2.34 27.36 -16.64
CA PHE A 74 2.88 27.99 -15.44
C PHE A 74 1.74 28.31 -14.49
N ILE A 75 1.59 27.50 -13.44
CA ILE A 75 0.49 27.63 -12.49
C ILE A 75 0.85 28.63 -11.39
N HIS A 76 0.01 29.65 -11.24
CA HIS A 76 0.09 30.65 -10.18
C HIS A 76 -1.30 30.94 -9.62
N ASN A 77 -1.55 30.55 -8.36
CA ASN A 77 -2.89 30.59 -7.75
C ASN A 77 -3.27 31.93 -7.10
N ARG A 78 -2.69 33.05 -7.57
CA ARG A 78 -3.05 34.40 -7.12
C ARG A 78 -3.32 35.28 -8.33
N ILE A 79 -4.58 35.67 -8.50
CA ILE A 79 -5.02 36.45 -9.66
C ILE A 79 -4.46 37.88 -9.61
N GLU A 80 -4.35 38.44 -8.40
CA GLU A 80 -3.92 39.83 -8.15
C GLU A 80 -2.57 40.15 -8.83
N ASN A 81 -1.60 39.25 -8.75
CA ASN A 81 -0.25 39.42 -9.27
C ASN A 81 0.08 38.49 -10.46
N ILE A 82 -0.92 37.84 -11.07
CA ILE A 82 -0.69 36.92 -12.21
C ILE A 82 -0.05 37.63 -13.41
N LYS A 83 -0.41 38.90 -13.64
CA LYS A 83 0.16 39.74 -14.70
C LYS A 83 1.64 40.07 -14.45
N GLU A 84 2.02 40.25 -13.19
CA GLU A 84 3.42 40.50 -12.81
C GLU A 84 4.27 39.26 -13.07
N VAL A 85 3.75 38.08 -12.74
CA VAL A 85 4.41 36.80 -13.04
C VAL A 85 4.55 36.61 -14.54
N ALA A 86 3.52 36.88 -15.33
CA ALA A 86 3.61 36.82 -16.79
C ALA A 86 4.65 37.81 -17.35
N GLY A 87 4.69 39.04 -16.81
CA GLY A 87 5.71 40.04 -17.18
C GLY A 87 7.13 39.63 -16.81
N LEU A 88 7.31 38.97 -15.65
CA LEU A 88 8.59 38.37 -15.26
C LEU A 88 9.02 37.31 -16.27
N LEU A 89 8.13 36.35 -16.59
CA LEU A 89 8.44 35.30 -17.57
C LEU A 89 8.75 35.89 -18.96
N GLN A 90 8.05 36.94 -19.37
CA GLN A 90 8.30 37.64 -20.62
C GLN A 90 9.68 38.29 -20.65
N ARG A 91 10.14 38.85 -19.52
CA ARG A 91 11.49 39.41 -19.39
C ARG A 91 12.56 38.32 -19.42
N LEU A 92 12.30 37.17 -18.80
CA LEU A 92 13.23 36.03 -18.79
C LEU A 92 13.40 35.40 -20.16
N VAL A 93 12.31 35.27 -20.92
CA VAL A 93 12.32 34.69 -22.27
C VAL A 93 11.58 35.62 -23.24
N PRO A 94 12.26 36.66 -23.78
CA PRO A 94 11.62 37.67 -24.64
C PRO A 94 11.02 37.12 -25.94
N SER A 95 11.51 35.98 -26.42
CA SER A 95 11.02 35.32 -27.63
C SER A 95 9.75 34.47 -27.41
N ALA A 96 9.39 34.18 -26.15
CA ALA A 96 8.23 33.35 -25.85
C ALA A 96 6.93 34.16 -25.97
N LYS A 97 5.91 33.53 -26.56
CA LYS A 97 4.53 34.04 -26.58
C LYS A 97 3.81 33.59 -25.32
N ILE A 98 3.48 34.54 -24.45
CA ILE A 98 2.89 34.25 -23.15
C ILE A 98 1.42 34.64 -23.12
N GLY A 99 0.56 33.69 -22.78
CA GLY A 99 -0.86 33.89 -22.51
C GLY A 99 -1.18 33.89 -21.02
N ILE A 100 -2.29 34.53 -20.61
CA ILE A 100 -2.76 34.55 -19.22
C ILE A 100 -4.21 34.06 -19.17
N GLY A 101 -4.48 33.01 -18.39
CA GLY A 101 -5.81 32.45 -18.20
C GLY A 101 -6.19 32.33 -16.72
N HIS A 102 -7.28 32.98 -16.27
CA HIS A 102 -7.72 32.91 -14.87
C HIS A 102 -9.25 32.86 -14.72
N GLY A 103 -9.72 32.55 -13.51
CA GLY A 103 -11.08 31.99 -13.32
C GLY A 103 -12.18 33.05 -13.36
N GLN A 104 -11.77 34.29 -13.14
CA GLN A 104 -12.62 35.47 -13.29
C GLN A 104 -12.83 35.90 -14.75
N MET A 105 -12.19 35.25 -15.73
CA MET A 105 -12.45 35.52 -17.14
C MET A 105 -13.83 34.99 -17.54
N GLU A 106 -14.50 35.71 -18.44
CA GLU A 106 -15.72 35.19 -19.07
C GLU A 106 -15.46 33.86 -19.77
N GLY A 107 -16.37 32.88 -19.62
CA GLY A 107 -16.19 31.53 -20.14
C GLY A 107 -15.82 31.48 -21.63
N LYS A 108 -16.45 32.29 -22.47
CA LYS A 108 -16.14 32.38 -23.92
C LYS A 108 -14.71 32.86 -24.20
N LYS A 109 -14.20 33.81 -23.41
CA LYS A 109 -12.84 34.33 -23.56
C LYS A 109 -11.81 33.29 -23.12
N LEU A 110 -12.10 32.59 -22.03
CA LEU A 110 -11.25 31.51 -21.53
C LEU A 110 -11.19 30.33 -22.53
N GLU A 111 -12.34 29.93 -23.08
CA GLU A 111 -12.42 28.88 -24.10
C GLU A 111 -11.63 29.25 -25.37
N GLY A 112 -11.81 30.48 -25.87
CA GLY A 112 -11.03 30.97 -27.02
C GLY A 112 -9.52 31.00 -26.75
N LEU A 113 -9.12 31.40 -25.54
CA LEU A 113 -7.71 31.39 -25.13
C LEU A 113 -7.13 29.97 -25.04
N MET A 114 -7.90 29.01 -24.53
CA MET A 114 -7.49 27.61 -24.47
C MET A 114 -7.37 26.99 -25.88
N LEU A 115 -8.30 27.31 -26.79
CA LEU A 115 -8.21 26.89 -28.19
C LEU A 115 -6.96 27.47 -28.88
N SER A 116 -6.68 28.75 -28.64
CA SER A 116 -5.47 29.42 -29.16
C SER A 116 -4.21 28.76 -28.62
N PHE A 117 -4.20 28.38 -27.34
CA PHE A 117 -3.11 27.61 -26.75
C PHE A 117 -2.99 26.23 -27.41
N MET A 118 -4.07 25.48 -27.60
CA MET A 118 -4.03 24.18 -28.30
C MET A 118 -3.51 24.29 -29.75
N ASN A 119 -3.74 25.42 -30.41
CA ASN A 119 -3.27 25.69 -31.78
C ASN A 119 -1.80 26.18 -31.85
N ASN A 120 -1.05 26.14 -30.75
CA ASN A 120 0.34 26.64 -30.63
C ASN A 120 0.47 28.16 -30.89
N GLU A 121 -0.57 28.95 -30.60
CA GLU A 121 -0.46 30.41 -30.69
C GLU A 121 0.32 31.02 -29.52
N PHE A 122 0.39 30.30 -28.38
CA PHE A 122 1.20 30.66 -27.23
C PHE A 122 2.16 29.52 -26.86
N ASP A 123 3.35 29.88 -26.41
CA ASP A 123 4.37 28.94 -25.91
C ASP A 123 4.16 28.64 -24.43
N VAL A 124 3.78 29.66 -23.65
CA VAL A 124 3.57 29.56 -22.20
C VAL A 124 2.18 30.06 -21.84
N LEU A 125 1.41 29.24 -21.12
CA LEU A 125 0.17 29.67 -20.50
C LEU A 125 0.36 29.85 -18.99
N VAL A 126 0.28 31.10 -18.53
CA VAL A 126 0.22 31.43 -17.10
C VAL A 126 -1.22 31.34 -16.63
N SER A 127 -1.52 30.41 -15.72
CA SER A 127 -2.90 30.22 -15.28
C SER A 127 -3.05 29.92 -13.79
N THR A 128 -4.26 30.10 -13.28
CA THR A 128 -4.64 29.49 -11.99
C THR A 128 -4.95 27.98 -12.19
N THR A 129 -5.54 27.32 -11.19
CA THR A 129 -5.90 25.89 -11.21
C THR A 129 -6.96 25.48 -12.25
N ILE A 130 -7.37 26.38 -13.15
CA ILE A 130 -8.43 26.12 -14.14
C ILE A 130 -8.07 25.00 -15.13
N ILE A 131 -6.78 24.71 -15.29
CA ILE A 131 -6.33 23.56 -16.08
C ILE A 131 -6.85 22.22 -15.52
N GLU A 132 -7.31 22.19 -14.27
CA GLU A 132 -7.92 21.01 -13.66
C GLU A 132 -9.25 20.61 -14.33
N SER A 133 -9.89 21.51 -15.08
CA SER A 133 -11.26 21.36 -15.64
C SER A 133 -11.42 20.40 -16.82
N GLY A 134 -10.37 19.70 -17.26
CA GLY A 134 -10.54 18.57 -18.20
C GLY A 134 -9.95 18.74 -19.60
N LEU A 135 -9.41 19.92 -19.93
CA LEU A 135 -8.78 20.14 -21.24
C LEU A 135 -7.49 19.32 -21.38
N ASP A 136 -7.35 18.71 -22.56
CA ASP A 136 -6.19 17.92 -22.98
C ASP A 136 -5.37 18.74 -23.97
N VAL A 137 -4.11 19.04 -23.64
CA VAL A 137 -3.16 19.72 -24.53
C VAL A 137 -1.98 18.78 -24.76
N PRO A 138 -1.99 17.97 -25.83
CA PRO A 138 -0.97 16.94 -26.06
C PRO A 138 0.46 17.50 -26.20
N ASN A 139 0.58 18.73 -26.69
CA ASN A 139 1.86 19.41 -26.90
C ASN A 139 2.42 20.05 -25.62
N ALA A 140 1.64 20.12 -24.54
CA ALA A 140 2.10 20.62 -23.26
C ALA A 140 2.83 19.50 -22.50
N ASN A 141 4.16 19.63 -22.41
CA ASN A 141 4.99 18.61 -21.76
C ASN A 141 5.74 19.16 -20.55
N THR A 142 5.73 20.46 -20.30
CA THR A 142 6.37 21.04 -19.11
C THR A 142 5.34 21.81 -18.29
N ILE A 143 5.33 21.59 -16.98
CA ILE A 143 4.49 22.34 -16.03
C ILE A 143 5.32 22.86 -14.87
N PHE A 144 5.14 24.14 -14.55
CA PHE A 144 5.63 24.76 -13.32
C PHE A 144 4.44 24.99 -12.40
N ILE A 145 4.58 24.63 -11.13
CA ILE A 145 3.57 24.91 -10.10
C ILE A 145 4.19 25.81 -9.05
N ASN A 146 3.83 27.09 -9.10
CA ASN A 146 4.36 28.10 -8.19
C ASN A 146 3.71 28.00 -6.81
N ASN A 147 4.52 28.08 -5.76
CA ASN A 147 4.11 27.86 -4.36
C ASN A 147 3.38 26.52 -4.19
N ALA A 148 3.97 25.44 -4.71
CA ALA A 148 3.38 24.10 -4.70
C ALA A 148 3.01 23.62 -3.28
N ASN A 149 3.73 24.10 -2.26
CA ASN A 149 3.49 23.82 -0.85
C ASN A 149 2.08 24.24 -0.36
N ASN A 150 1.40 25.15 -1.06
CA ASN A 150 0.06 25.63 -0.69
C ASN A 150 -1.09 24.79 -1.26
N PHE A 151 -0.81 23.81 -2.13
CA PHE A 151 -1.84 22.99 -2.77
C PHE A 151 -2.04 21.65 -2.07
N GLY A 152 -3.22 21.06 -2.25
CA GLY A 152 -3.50 19.68 -1.83
C GLY A 152 -2.69 18.66 -2.63
N LEU A 153 -2.44 17.49 -2.04
CA LEU A 153 -1.73 16.40 -2.72
C LEU A 153 -2.47 15.94 -3.98
N SER A 154 -3.79 15.80 -3.86
CA SER A 154 -4.68 15.47 -4.98
C SER A 154 -4.63 16.51 -6.11
N ASP A 155 -4.65 17.80 -5.79
CA ASP A 155 -4.62 18.90 -6.78
C ASP A 155 -3.29 18.91 -7.53
N LEU A 156 -2.18 18.79 -6.81
CA LEU A 156 -0.83 18.69 -7.39
C LEU A 156 -0.70 17.49 -8.32
N HIS A 157 -1.24 16.34 -7.91
CA HIS A 157 -1.25 15.14 -8.75
C HIS A 157 -2.10 15.32 -10.02
N GLN A 158 -3.27 15.95 -9.91
CA GLN A 158 -4.14 16.23 -11.05
C GLN A 158 -3.48 17.20 -12.03
N MET A 159 -2.89 18.30 -11.54
CA MET A 159 -2.13 19.26 -12.36
C MET A 159 -0.94 18.61 -13.04
N ARG A 160 -0.15 17.80 -12.31
CA ARG A 160 0.96 17.00 -12.88
C ARG A 160 0.46 16.10 -14.01
N GLY A 161 -0.69 15.44 -13.83
CA GLY A 161 -1.30 14.56 -14.82
C GLY A 161 -1.83 15.25 -16.09
N ARG A 162 -1.80 16.59 -16.16
CA ARG A 162 -2.18 17.36 -17.35
C ARG A 162 -1.07 17.46 -18.40
N VAL A 163 0.18 17.15 -18.05
CA VAL A 163 1.30 17.10 -19.00
C VAL A 163 1.73 15.66 -19.28
N GLY A 164 2.53 15.45 -20.33
CA GLY A 164 3.09 14.14 -20.65
C GLY A 164 2.05 13.14 -21.18
N ARG A 165 1.20 13.63 -22.08
CA ARG A 165 0.24 12.81 -22.84
C ARG A 165 0.75 12.38 -24.21
N SER A 166 1.87 12.97 -24.67
CA SER A 166 2.57 12.59 -25.89
C SER A 166 3.65 11.53 -25.62
N ASN A 167 4.33 11.08 -26.68
CA ASN A 167 5.51 10.23 -26.60
C ASN A 167 6.80 11.00 -26.26
N LYS A 168 6.71 12.30 -25.94
CA LYS A 168 7.86 13.09 -25.49
C LYS A 168 8.00 13.00 -23.97
N LYS A 169 9.24 13.02 -23.48
CA LYS A 169 9.52 13.15 -22.03
C LYS A 169 8.92 14.46 -21.51
N ALA A 170 8.19 14.39 -20.40
CA ALA A 170 7.56 15.54 -19.76
C ALA A 170 8.23 15.88 -18.43
N PHE A 171 8.13 17.14 -18.03
CA PHE A 171 8.76 17.69 -16.84
C PHE A 171 7.73 18.39 -15.95
N CYS A 172 7.83 18.17 -14.65
CA CYS A 172 7.04 18.84 -13.64
C CYS A 172 7.96 19.48 -12.61
N TYR A 173 7.83 20.79 -12.42
CA TYR A 173 8.61 21.56 -11.46
C TYR A 173 7.70 22.09 -10.36
N PHE A 174 7.81 21.51 -9.17
CA PHE A 174 7.19 22.05 -7.97
C PHE A 174 8.09 23.14 -7.40
N ILE A 175 7.63 24.40 -7.44
CA ILE A 175 8.38 25.52 -6.90
C ILE A 175 7.95 25.72 -5.46
N THR A 176 8.85 25.50 -4.51
CA THR A 176 8.59 25.59 -3.07
C THR A 176 9.61 26.49 -2.36
N PRO A 177 9.26 27.05 -1.19
CA PRO A 177 10.26 27.59 -0.28
C PRO A 177 11.18 26.47 0.27
N PRO A 178 12.27 26.83 0.96
CA PRO A 178 13.13 25.84 1.62
C PRO A 178 12.35 24.93 2.58
N TYR A 179 12.78 23.66 2.67
CA TYR A 179 12.11 22.62 3.48
C TYR A 179 11.87 22.98 4.95
N HIS A 180 12.77 23.75 5.56
CA HIS A 180 12.65 24.18 6.96
C HIS A 180 11.60 25.27 7.19
N VAL A 181 11.15 25.97 6.13
CA VAL A 181 10.11 27.01 6.20
C VAL A 181 8.73 26.42 5.91
N MET A 182 8.67 25.21 5.35
CA MET A 182 7.42 24.49 5.09
C MET A 182 6.87 23.86 6.37
N THR A 183 5.54 23.81 6.47
CA THR A 183 4.88 22.98 7.49
C THR A 183 5.21 21.51 7.24
N ASP A 184 5.20 20.69 8.29
CA ASP A 184 5.51 19.27 8.17
C ASP A 184 4.56 18.54 7.21
N ASP A 185 3.27 18.89 7.21
CA ASP A 185 2.30 18.33 6.25
C ASP A 185 2.61 18.73 4.81
N ALA A 186 3.01 19.98 4.56
CA ALA A 186 3.41 20.42 3.22
C ALA A 186 4.66 19.67 2.75
N ARG A 187 5.64 19.46 3.65
CA ARG A 187 6.86 18.69 3.38
C ARG A 187 6.53 17.25 3.00
N LYS A 188 5.76 16.54 3.84
CA LYS A 188 5.32 15.15 3.60
C LYS A 188 4.58 15.00 2.27
N ARG A 189 3.71 15.97 1.92
CA ARG A 189 2.98 15.96 0.63
C ARG A 189 3.92 16.07 -0.57
N ILE A 190 4.86 17.02 -0.53
CA ILE A 190 5.82 17.24 -1.61
C ILE A 190 6.74 16.02 -1.78
N GLU A 191 7.24 15.45 -0.68
CA GLU A 191 8.06 14.24 -0.68
C GLU A 191 7.31 13.04 -1.26
N ALA A 192 6.04 12.84 -0.86
CA ALA A 192 5.21 11.77 -1.38
C ALA A 192 5.02 11.87 -2.91
N LEU A 193 4.82 13.07 -3.47
CA LEU A 193 4.67 13.25 -4.92
C LEU A 193 5.92 12.90 -5.72
N VAL A 194 7.10 13.16 -5.16
CA VAL A 194 8.39 12.83 -5.78
C VAL A 194 8.63 11.32 -5.72
N LEU A 195 8.40 10.71 -4.56
CA LEU A 195 8.57 9.27 -4.35
C LEU A 195 7.62 8.45 -5.24
N PHE A 196 6.38 8.90 -5.39
CA PHE A 196 5.34 8.24 -6.20
C PHE A 196 5.19 8.90 -7.58
N SER A 197 6.31 9.15 -8.28
CA SER A 197 6.33 9.81 -9.60
C SER A 197 6.05 8.87 -10.78
N ASP A 198 6.06 7.55 -10.56
CA ASP A 198 5.81 6.56 -11.61
C ASP A 198 4.35 6.53 -12.10
N LEU A 199 4.19 6.07 -13.35
CA LEU A 199 2.89 5.84 -13.97
C LEU A 199 2.10 4.77 -13.20
N GLY A 200 0.84 5.06 -12.86
CA GLY A 200 -0.02 4.16 -12.10
C GLY A 200 0.04 4.36 -10.58
N SER A 201 0.82 5.33 -10.08
CA SER A 201 0.95 5.64 -8.66
C SER A 201 -0.24 6.41 -8.04
N GLY A 202 -1.27 6.72 -8.83
CA GLY A 202 -2.41 7.55 -8.40
C GLY A 202 -3.14 6.99 -7.17
N ILE A 203 -3.15 5.66 -6.98
CA ILE A 203 -3.71 5.03 -5.79
C ILE A 203 -2.81 5.22 -4.56
N ASN A 204 -1.48 5.09 -4.70
CA ASN A 204 -0.52 5.30 -3.63
C ASN A 204 -0.55 6.76 -3.16
N ILE A 205 -0.73 7.70 -4.09
CA ILE A 205 -0.89 9.12 -3.79
C ILE A 205 -2.20 9.38 -3.05
N ALA A 206 -3.31 8.78 -3.48
CA ALA A 206 -4.58 8.90 -2.76
C ALA A 206 -4.51 8.27 -1.35
N MET A 207 -3.79 7.16 -1.18
CA MET A 207 -3.52 6.53 0.11
C MET A 207 -2.70 7.44 1.02
N LYS A 208 -1.64 8.09 0.50
CA LYS A 208 -0.88 9.09 1.26
C LYS A 208 -1.68 10.36 1.57
N ASP A 209 -2.59 10.80 0.69
CA ASP A 209 -3.48 11.94 1.00
C ASP A 209 -4.41 11.60 2.17
N LEU A 210 -4.92 10.36 2.22
CA LEU A 210 -5.74 9.85 3.33
C LEU A 210 -4.94 9.78 4.64
N GLU A 211 -3.70 9.29 4.61
CA GLU A 211 -2.81 9.24 5.77
C GLU A 211 -2.47 10.64 6.30
N ILE A 212 -2.08 11.56 5.41
CA ILE A 212 -1.66 12.92 5.81
C ILE A 212 -2.84 13.75 6.34
N ARG A 213 -4.03 13.62 5.74
CA ARG A 213 -5.23 14.34 6.21
C ARG A 213 -5.91 13.66 7.40
N GLY A 214 -5.58 12.41 7.67
CA GLY A 214 -6.36 11.50 8.51
C GLY A 214 -7.66 11.06 7.82
N ALA A 215 -8.08 9.81 8.03
CA ALA A 215 -9.43 9.39 7.68
C ALA A 215 -10.43 10.16 8.56
N GLY A 216 -10.95 11.24 8.01
CA GLY A 216 -11.97 12.03 8.67
C GLY A 216 -13.17 11.18 9.12
N ASP A 217 -13.86 11.72 10.12
CA ASP A 217 -14.92 11.09 10.90
C ASP A 217 -16.02 10.45 10.05
N LEU A 218 -16.10 9.12 10.09
CA LEU A 218 -17.08 8.35 9.34
C LEU A 218 -18.36 8.07 10.14
N LEU A 219 -18.34 8.26 11.46
CA LEU A 219 -19.46 7.95 12.36
C LEU A 219 -19.79 9.06 13.39
N GLY A 220 -18.90 10.03 13.65
CA GLY A 220 -19.02 11.03 14.72
C GLY A 220 -18.70 10.42 16.10
N GLY A 221 -18.12 11.10 17.10
CA GLY A 221 -17.28 12.29 17.15
C GLY A 221 -15.96 11.91 17.86
N GLU A 222 -14.83 12.41 17.38
CA GLU A 222 -13.48 12.22 17.93
C GLU A 222 -12.87 10.81 17.82
N GLN A 223 -12.48 10.39 16.61
CA GLN A 223 -11.46 9.34 16.41
C GLN A 223 -10.48 9.64 15.26
N SER A 224 -10.10 10.92 15.07
CA SER A 224 -9.05 11.27 14.09
C SER A 224 -7.65 10.77 14.49
N GLY A 225 -7.44 10.41 15.77
CA GLY A 225 -6.15 9.94 16.29
C GLY A 225 -5.85 8.46 16.05
N PHE A 226 -6.88 7.60 16.01
CA PHE A 226 -6.68 6.14 16.10
C PHE A 226 -5.98 5.54 14.86
N MET A 227 -6.23 6.11 13.68
CA MET A 227 -5.60 5.65 12.43
C MET A 227 -4.15 6.11 12.30
N ASN A 228 -3.81 7.30 12.83
CA ASN A 228 -2.46 7.84 12.83
C ASN A 228 -1.52 7.05 13.76
N ASP A 229 -2.06 6.50 14.86
CA ASP A 229 -1.25 5.79 15.86
C ASP A 229 -0.98 4.32 15.49
N ILE A 230 -1.88 3.67 14.75
CA ILE A 230 -1.84 2.22 14.48
C ILE A 230 -1.34 1.90 13.06
N GLY A 231 -1.38 2.89 12.16
CA GLY A 231 -1.04 2.73 10.75
C GLY A 231 -2.19 2.10 9.95
N PHE A 232 -2.30 2.50 8.68
CA PHE A 232 -3.41 2.10 7.82
C PHE A 232 -3.48 0.58 7.58
N ASP A 233 -2.33 -0.07 7.35
CA ASP A 233 -2.27 -1.52 7.08
C ASP A 233 -2.85 -2.34 8.24
N THR A 234 -2.49 -1.97 9.47
CA THR A 234 -2.99 -2.60 10.68
C THR A 234 -4.49 -2.32 10.87
N TYR A 235 -4.94 -1.09 10.60
CA TYR A 235 -6.37 -0.76 10.64
C TYR A 235 -7.18 -1.59 9.63
N GLN A 236 -6.69 -1.72 8.40
CA GLN A 236 -7.34 -2.53 7.36
C GLN A 236 -7.42 -3.99 7.78
N LYS A 237 -6.34 -4.53 8.38
CA LYS A 237 -6.31 -5.90 8.88
C LYS A 237 -7.34 -6.13 9.99
N ILE A 238 -7.39 -5.27 11.01
CA ILE A 238 -8.37 -5.35 12.11
C ILE A 238 -9.80 -5.27 11.56
N LEU A 239 -10.05 -4.35 10.62
CA LEU A 239 -11.37 -4.16 10.04
C LEU A 239 -11.80 -5.35 9.16
N GLN A 240 -10.87 -5.93 8.40
CA GLN A 240 -11.13 -7.13 7.61
C GLN A 240 -11.41 -8.34 8.51
N GLU A 241 -10.63 -8.51 9.59
CA GLU A 241 -10.83 -9.56 10.59
C GLU A 241 -12.22 -9.43 11.26
N ALA A 242 -12.63 -8.22 11.65
CA ALA A 242 -13.95 -7.96 12.22
C ALA A 242 -15.10 -8.21 11.23
N ILE A 243 -14.91 -7.90 9.94
CA ILE A 243 -15.90 -8.19 8.89
C ILE A 243 -16.02 -9.70 8.65
N GLU A 244 -14.90 -10.42 8.59
CA GLU A 244 -14.90 -11.88 8.46
C GLU A 244 -15.58 -12.53 9.67
N GLU A 245 -15.32 -12.06 10.88
CA GLU A 245 -15.98 -12.53 12.09
C GLU A 245 -17.50 -12.27 12.08
N LEU A 246 -17.95 -11.09 11.64
CA LEU A 246 -19.38 -10.78 11.48
C LEU A 246 -20.06 -11.65 10.41
N LYS A 247 -19.37 -11.93 9.30
CA LYS A 247 -19.87 -12.84 8.26
C LYS A 247 -20.00 -14.28 8.76
N GLU A 248 -19.06 -14.74 9.58
CA GLU A 248 -19.06 -16.10 10.14
C GLU A 248 -20.04 -16.30 11.30
N ASN A 249 -20.33 -15.24 12.07
CA ASN A 249 -21.17 -15.30 13.28
C ASN A 249 -22.60 -14.82 13.07
N GLU A 250 -22.82 -13.58 12.61
CA GLU A 250 -24.16 -12.94 12.58
C GLU A 250 -24.90 -13.12 11.25
N PHE A 251 -24.18 -13.27 10.14
CA PHE A 251 -24.76 -13.31 8.78
C PHE A 251 -24.56 -14.65 8.05
N LYS A 252 -24.37 -15.73 8.81
CA LYS A 252 -24.06 -17.08 8.30
C LYS A 252 -25.08 -17.61 7.27
N GLU A 253 -26.35 -17.22 7.40
CA GLU A 253 -27.43 -17.61 6.48
C GLU A 253 -27.47 -16.83 5.16
N LEU A 254 -26.87 -15.63 5.12
CA LEU A 254 -26.86 -14.74 3.95
C LEU A 254 -25.65 -14.96 3.04
N TYR A 255 -24.61 -15.65 3.52
CA TYR A 255 -23.42 -16.01 2.79
C TYR A 255 -23.20 -17.53 2.86
N PRO A 256 -23.85 -18.32 1.98
CA PRO A 256 -23.57 -19.76 1.91
C PRO A 256 -22.07 -19.95 1.68
N THR A 257 -21.42 -20.57 2.65
CA THR A 257 -19.98 -20.79 2.62
C THR A 257 -19.69 -21.79 1.50
N ASP A 258 -18.78 -21.46 0.58
CA ASP A 258 -18.24 -22.44 -0.36
C ASP A 258 -17.62 -23.60 0.44
N GLU A 259 -18.27 -24.77 0.44
CA GLU A 259 -17.81 -26.00 1.13
C GLU A 259 -16.45 -26.52 0.61
N THR A 260 -15.90 -25.87 -0.43
CA THR A 260 -14.64 -26.25 -1.08
C THR A 260 -13.39 -25.62 -0.45
N LYS A 261 -13.52 -24.64 0.45
CA LYS A 261 -12.36 -24.09 1.18
C LYS A 261 -12.19 -24.80 2.53
N PRO A 262 -10.99 -25.31 2.86
CA PRO A 262 -10.74 -25.89 4.18
C PRO A 262 -10.95 -24.80 5.24
N LYS A 263 -11.89 -25.03 6.18
CA LYS A 263 -12.11 -24.15 7.32
C LYS A 263 -10.80 -24.02 8.11
N GLU A 264 -10.30 -22.79 8.27
CA GLU A 264 -9.12 -22.53 9.09
C GLU A 264 -9.53 -22.36 10.56
N PHE A 265 -9.41 -23.43 11.35
CA PHE A 265 -9.80 -23.42 12.76
C PHE A 265 -8.81 -22.68 13.68
N VAL A 266 -7.62 -22.37 13.16
CA VAL A 266 -6.57 -21.65 13.88
C VAL A 266 -6.14 -20.45 13.03
N LYS A 267 -6.44 -19.24 13.50
CA LYS A 267 -6.04 -18.00 12.79
C LYS A 267 -4.56 -17.67 13.00
N GLU A 268 -4.04 -17.90 14.21
CA GLU A 268 -2.66 -17.59 14.58
C GLU A 268 -2.03 -18.73 15.39
N VAL A 269 -0.79 -19.07 15.05
CA VAL A 269 0.01 -20.09 15.75
C VAL A 269 1.18 -19.39 16.45
N GLN A 270 1.26 -19.55 17.76
CA GLN A 270 2.40 -19.07 18.55
C GLN A 270 3.43 -20.18 18.73
N ILE A 271 4.69 -19.91 18.40
CA ILE A 271 5.82 -20.82 18.64
C ILE A 271 6.70 -20.20 19.73
N ASP A 272 6.82 -20.88 20.87
CA ASP A 272 7.70 -20.49 21.97
C ASP A 272 8.85 -21.51 22.07
N THR A 273 10.08 -21.08 21.86
CA THR A 273 11.23 -21.98 21.73
C THR A 273 12.47 -21.44 22.40
N ASP A 274 13.28 -22.36 22.95
CA ASP A 274 14.63 -22.04 23.47
C ASP A 274 15.71 -22.15 22.36
N PHE A 275 15.34 -22.53 21.12
CA PHE A 275 16.27 -22.60 20.00
C PHE A 275 16.55 -21.19 19.43
N GLU A 276 17.77 -20.98 18.94
CA GLU A 276 18.16 -19.75 18.26
C GLU A 276 17.61 -19.77 16.83
N ILE A 277 16.42 -19.19 16.66
CA ILE A 277 15.68 -19.15 15.41
C ILE A 277 15.65 -17.70 14.92
N LEU A 278 16.73 -17.25 14.28
CA LEU A 278 16.92 -15.84 13.90
C LEU A 278 17.89 -15.71 12.71
N PHE A 279 17.90 -14.52 12.09
CA PHE A 279 18.98 -14.09 11.20
C PHE A 279 20.14 -13.52 12.03
N PRO A 280 21.32 -14.18 12.05
CA PRO A 280 22.48 -13.73 12.81
C PRO A 280 23.01 -12.38 12.31
N ASP A 281 23.58 -11.58 13.22
CA ASP A 281 24.22 -10.30 12.88
C ASP A 281 25.38 -10.48 11.89
N ASP A 282 26.10 -11.58 12.00
CA ASP A 282 27.25 -11.91 11.14
C ASP A 282 26.84 -12.41 9.74
N TYR A 283 25.57 -12.77 9.56
CA TYR A 283 25.02 -13.23 8.28
C TYR A 283 24.30 -12.10 7.54
N VAL A 284 23.53 -11.28 8.26
CA VAL A 284 22.85 -10.08 7.71
C VAL A 284 23.18 -8.87 8.57
N ASN A 285 24.23 -8.16 8.20
CA ASN A 285 24.77 -7.04 8.98
C ASN A 285 23.83 -5.83 9.02
N SER A 286 22.98 -5.66 8.01
CA SER A 286 22.02 -4.55 7.93
C SER A 286 20.72 -4.88 8.67
N VAL A 287 20.39 -4.09 9.69
CA VAL A 287 19.14 -4.23 10.46
C VAL A 287 17.91 -4.02 9.57
N THR A 288 17.95 -3.04 8.66
CA THR A 288 16.84 -2.77 7.72
C THR A 288 16.59 -3.93 6.78
N GLU A 289 17.65 -4.55 6.29
CA GLU A 289 17.57 -5.71 5.40
C GLU A 289 17.02 -6.93 6.14
N ARG A 290 17.46 -7.13 7.39
CA ARG A 290 16.94 -8.21 8.25
C ARG A 290 15.45 -8.07 8.53
N LEU A 291 14.97 -6.86 8.85
CA LEU A 291 13.55 -6.59 9.01
C LEU A 291 12.75 -6.86 7.74
N SER A 292 13.30 -6.48 6.57
CA SER A 292 12.69 -6.80 5.29
C SER A 292 12.61 -8.31 5.04
N LEU A 293 13.64 -9.07 5.41
CA LEU A 293 13.64 -10.53 5.30
C LEU A 293 12.61 -11.18 6.23
N TYR A 294 12.48 -10.69 7.48
CA TYR A 294 11.45 -11.19 8.40
C TYR A 294 10.03 -10.94 7.89
N ASN A 295 9.75 -9.75 7.34
CA ASN A 295 8.45 -9.45 6.74
C ASN A 295 8.16 -10.35 5.53
N LYS A 296 9.16 -10.53 4.65
CA LYS A 296 9.03 -11.42 3.49
C LYS A 296 8.79 -12.87 3.92
N LEU A 297 9.46 -13.32 4.99
CA LEU A 297 9.28 -14.65 5.57
C LEU A 297 7.86 -14.85 6.14
N SER A 298 7.27 -13.83 6.78
CA SER A 298 5.91 -13.94 7.34
C SER A 298 4.81 -14.04 6.28
N ASP A 299 5.07 -13.56 5.07
CA ASP A 299 4.12 -13.56 3.97
C ASP A 299 4.13 -14.84 3.12
N LEU A 300 5.12 -15.72 3.33
CA LEU A 300 5.23 -16.99 2.59
C LEU A 300 4.07 -17.93 2.96
N LYS A 301 3.50 -18.60 1.94
CA LYS A 301 2.33 -19.48 2.09
C LYS A 301 2.56 -20.91 1.63
N ASN A 302 3.62 -21.18 0.87
CA ASN A 302 3.89 -22.51 0.33
C ASN A 302 5.39 -22.86 0.25
N GLU A 303 5.68 -24.15 0.14
CA GLU A 303 7.04 -24.68 0.12
C GLU A 303 7.86 -24.16 -1.09
N GLY A 304 7.20 -23.91 -2.24
CA GLY A 304 7.87 -23.37 -3.42
C GLY A 304 8.39 -21.95 -3.20
N GLU A 305 7.61 -21.11 -2.51
CA GLU A 305 8.03 -19.77 -2.10
C GLU A 305 9.20 -19.80 -1.12
N ILE A 306 9.24 -20.76 -0.19
CA ILE A 306 10.42 -20.94 0.67
C ILE A 306 11.65 -21.29 -0.16
N GLN A 307 11.56 -22.20 -1.13
CA GLN A 307 12.71 -22.57 -1.97
C GLN A 307 13.25 -21.39 -2.78
N VAL A 308 12.37 -20.55 -3.31
CA VAL A 308 12.75 -19.32 -4.00
C VAL A 308 13.43 -18.35 -3.04
N PHE A 309 12.86 -18.16 -1.85
CA PHE A 309 13.42 -17.31 -0.81
C PHE A 309 14.79 -17.81 -0.32
N GLU A 310 14.94 -19.12 -0.16
CA GLU A 310 16.19 -19.79 0.21
C GLU A 310 17.27 -19.55 -0.84
N THR A 311 16.92 -19.69 -2.12
CA THR A 311 17.84 -19.42 -3.25
C THR A 311 18.27 -17.95 -3.28
N GLU A 312 17.34 -17.02 -3.07
CA GLU A 312 17.63 -15.58 -3.05
C GLU A 312 18.54 -15.19 -1.88
N ILE A 313 18.34 -15.79 -0.71
CA ILE A 313 19.20 -15.57 0.45
C ILE A 313 20.59 -16.14 0.20
N ILE A 314 20.69 -17.33 -0.39
CA ILE A 314 21.99 -17.95 -0.70
C ILE A 314 22.78 -17.11 -1.71
N ASP A 315 22.11 -16.61 -2.76
CA ASP A 315 22.74 -15.77 -3.78
C ASP A 315 23.29 -14.46 -3.20
N ARG A 316 22.60 -13.90 -2.20
CA ARG A 316 22.95 -12.60 -1.61
C ARG A 316 23.93 -12.68 -0.43
N PHE A 317 23.79 -13.70 0.41
CA PHE A 317 24.48 -13.76 1.72
C PHE A 317 25.34 -15.03 1.88
N GLY A 318 25.28 -15.98 0.95
CA GLY A 318 26.09 -17.20 0.98
C GLY A 318 25.41 -18.38 1.68
N GLU A 319 26.19 -19.28 2.27
CA GLU A 319 25.64 -20.49 2.89
C GLU A 319 24.79 -20.19 4.12
N ILE A 320 23.64 -20.86 4.22
CA ILE A 320 22.65 -20.64 5.28
C ILE A 320 23.15 -21.18 6.62
N PRO A 321 23.26 -20.33 7.66
CA PRO A 321 23.57 -20.76 9.02
C PRO A 321 22.48 -21.66 9.61
N LYS A 322 22.82 -22.44 10.63
CA LYS A 322 21.87 -23.36 11.28
C LYS A 322 20.66 -22.62 11.85
N GLU A 323 20.89 -21.45 12.45
CA GLU A 323 19.86 -20.60 13.05
C GLU A 323 18.82 -20.14 12.00
N VAL A 324 19.28 -19.87 10.78
CA VAL A 324 18.44 -19.47 9.65
C VAL A 324 17.70 -20.69 9.07
N ALA A 325 18.35 -21.85 8.98
CA ALA A 325 17.68 -23.08 8.56
C ALA A 325 16.56 -23.47 9.55
N ASP A 326 16.81 -23.37 10.85
CA ASP A 326 15.82 -23.58 11.90
C ASP A 326 14.69 -22.53 11.83
N LEU A 327 14.98 -21.28 11.40
CA LEU A 327 13.99 -20.23 11.10
C LEU A 327 13.07 -20.60 9.95
N LEU A 328 13.59 -21.11 8.84
CA LEU A 328 12.76 -21.61 7.74
C LEU A 328 11.89 -22.79 8.18
N ASP A 329 12.44 -23.71 8.97
CA ASP A 329 11.70 -24.85 9.50
C ASP A 329 10.60 -24.44 10.48
N SER A 330 10.79 -23.35 11.23
CA SER A 330 9.75 -22.81 12.12
C SER A 330 8.50 -22.34 11.36
N VAL A 331 8.66 -21.79 10.16
CA VAL A 331 7.55 -21.40 9.27
C VAL A 331 6.80 -22.64 8.79
N ARG A 332 7.52 -23.69 8.40
CA ARG A 332 6.92 -24.97 8.01
C ARG A 332 6.16 -25.62 9.16
N ILE A 333 6.71 -25.56 10.38
CA ILE A 333 6.02 -26.00 11.61
C ILE A 333 4.74 -25.21 11.79
N LYS A 334 4.76 -23.89 11.58
CA LYS A 334 3.57 -23.02 11.70
C LYS A 334 2.43 -23.46 10.77
N TRP A 335 2.75 -23.81 9.53
CA TRP A 335 1.74 -24.29 8.57
C TRP A 335 1.15 -25.65 8.98
N LEU A 336 2.00 -26.60 9.39
CA LEU A 336 1.53 -27.90 9.86
C LEU A 336 0.73 -27.79 11.15
N ALA A 337 1.13 -26.91 12.06
CA ALA A 337 0.39 -26.62 13.29
C ALA A 337 -1.03 -26.13 12.99
N LYS A 338 -1.16 -25.21 12.03
CA LYS A 338 -2.46 -24.71 11.56
C LYS A 338 -3.34 -25.82 11.00
N ALA A 339 -2.77 -26.70 10.16
CA ALA A 339 -3.48 -27.85 9.61
C ALA A 339 -3.89 -28.88 10.68
N LEU A 340 -3.09 -29.03 11.72
CA LEU A 340 -3.30 -29.95 12.85
C LEU A 340 -4.10 -29.32 14.01
N GLY A 341 -4.63 -28.11 13.86
CA GLY A 341 -5.43 -27.41 14.88
C GLY A 341 -4.66 -27.04 16.15
N LEU A 342 -3.34 -26.86 16.03
CA LEU A 342 -2.47 -26.39 17.11
C LEU A 342 -2.31 -24.88 17.02
N ASP A 343 -2.80 -24.14 18.01
CA ASP A 343 -2.70 -22.68 18.10
C ASP A 343 -1.47 -22.21 18.92
N LYS A 344 -0.86 -23.13 19.69
CA LYS A 344 0.43 -22.86 20.35
C LYS A 344 1.33 -24.09 20.36
N ILE A 345 2.61 -23.89 20.02
CA ILE A 345 3.67 -24.89 20.10
C ILE A 345 4.77 -24.37 21.03
N ILE A 346 5.18 -25.20 21.99
CA ILE A 346 6.32 -24.93 22.87
C ILE A 346 7.43 -25.95 22.60
N LEU A 347 8.61 -25.48 22.20
CA LEU A 347 9.81 -26.28 21.93
C LEU A 347 10.88 -25.95 22.97
N LYS A 348 10.82 -26.61 24.13
CA LYS A 348 11.69 -26.36 25.29
C LYS A 348 12.10 -27.65 25.97
N GLN A 349 13.27 -27.67 26.61
CA GLN A 349 13.74 -28.79 27.43
C GLN A 349 13.65 -30.16 26.73
N LYS A 350 13.98 -30.23 25.43
CA LYS A 350 13.92 -31.45 24.60
C LYS A 350 12.51 -32.03 24.44
N ARG A 351 11.48 -31.21 24.55
CA ARG A 351 10.07 -31.58 24.42
C ARG A 351 9.37 -30.61 23.48
N MET A 352 8.39 -31.12 22.74
CA MET A 352 7.45 -30.33 21.98
C MET A 352 6.08 -30.46 22.63
N ILE A 353 5.47 -29.34 23.02
CA ILE A 353 4.11 -29.30 23.56
C ILE A 353 3.24 -28.53 22.58
N GLY A 354 2.27 -29.19 21.97
CA GLY A 354 1.23 -28.55 21.17
C GLY A 354 -0.02 -28.34 22.02
N TYR A 355 -0.59 -27.14 21.97
CA TYR A 355 -1.91 -26.84 22.52
C TYR A 355 -2.90 -26.81 21.38
N PHE A 356 -4.06 -27.43 21.58
CA PHE A 356 -5.16 -27.34 20.63
C PHE A 356 -6.00 -26.08 20.88
N VAL A 357 -6.86 -25.78 19.89
CA VAL A 357 -7.91 -24.76 19.99
C VAL A 357 -8.64 -24.86 21.32
N ALA A 358 -8.75 -23.73 22.02
CA ALA A 358 -9.35 -23.66 23.35
C ALA A 358 -10.85 -24.01 23.37
N ASP A 359 -11.56 -23.73 22.27
CA ASP A 359 -12.97 -24.08 22.12
C ASP A 359 -13.16 -25.58 21.87
N GLN A 360 -13.58 -26.30 22.92
CA GLN A 360 -13.86 -27.74 22.86
C GLN A 360 -15.06 -28.11 21.99
N GLN A 361 -15.92 -27.15 21.64
CA GLN A 361 -17.06 -27.38 20.73
C GLN A 361 -16.71 -27.10 19.27
N SER A 362 -15.47 -26.73 18.97
CA SER A 362 -15.00 -26.51 17.61
C SER A 362 -15.19 -27.76 16.74
N ASP A 363 -15.71 -27.56 15.52
CA ASP A 363 -15.80 -28.60 14.48
C ASP A 363 -14.43 -29.27 14.20
N PHE A 364 -13.31 -28.62 14.58
CA PHE A 364 -11.97 -29.18 14.45
C PHE A 364 -11.83 -30.58 15.05
N TYR A 365 -12.43 -30.83 16.22
CA TYR A 365 -12.33 -32.13 16.90
C TYR A 365 -13.04 -33.27 16.15
N GLN A 366 -13.84 -32.94 15.13
CA GLN A 366 -14.51 -33.91 14.25
C GLN A 366 -13.74 -34.13 12.93
N THR A 367 -12.61 -33.44 12.72
CA THR A 367 -11.84 -33.51 11.47
C THR A 367 -11.01 -34.79 11.34
N THR A 368 -10.65 -35.10 10.09
CA THR A 368 -9.70 -36.17 9.76
C THR A 368 -8.30 -35.89 10.33
N ALA A 369 -7.88 -34.63 10.40
CA ALA A 369 -6.61 -34.21 10.98
C ALA A 369 -6.51 -34.61 12.47
N PHE A 370 -7.55 -34.31 13.27
CA PHE A 370 -7.59 -34.72 14.67
C PHE A 370 -7.63 -36.25 14.82
N SER A 371 -8.38 -36.93 13.96
CA SER A 371 -8.44 -38.40 13.93
C SER A 371 -7.07 -39.05 13.64
N ASN A 372 -6.30 -38.49 12.69
CA ASN A 372 -4.95 -38.93 12.40
C ASN A 372 -4.00 -38.71 13.57
N MET A 373 -4.17 -37.59 14.29
CA MET A 373 -3.40 -37.29 15.48
C MET A 373 -3.66 -38.29 16.62
N LEU A 374 -4.92 -38.64 16.87
CA LEU A 374 -5.27 -39.69 17.84
C LEU A 374 -4.66 -41.05 17.47
N LYS A 375 -4.75 -41.45 16.19
CA LYS A 375 -4.11 -42.68 15.69
C LYS A 375 -2.61 -42.67 15.91
N TYR A 376 -1.94 -41.54 15.63
CA TYR A 376 -0.50 -41.41 15.83
C TYR A 376 -0.12 -41.57 17.31
N VAL A 377 -0.90 -40.96 18.23
CA VAL A 377 -0.67 -41.09 19.68
C VAL A 377 -0.84 -42.54 20.15
N GLN A 378 -1.85 -43.25 19.64
CA GLN A 378 -2.08 -44.67 19.98
C GLN A 378 -0.92 -45.56 19.54
N HIS A 379 -0.37 -45.35 18.34
CA HIS A 379 0.77 -46.14 17.83
C HIS A 379 2.11 -45.77 18.48
N ASN A 380 2.25 -44.53 18.97
CA ASN A 380 3.52 -43.99 19.47
C ASN A 380 3.47 -43.57 20.96
N ASN A 381 2.75 -44.34 21.79
CA ASN A 381 2.49 -44.05 23.20
C ASN A 381 3.75 -43.85 24.09
N LYS A 382 4.92 -44.34 23.66
CA LYS A 382 6.20 -44.16 24.37
C LYS A 382 6.84 -42.78 24.11
N SER A 383 6.54 -42.14 22.98
CA SER A 383 7.16 -40.88 22.55
C SER A 383 6.22 -39.68 22.58
N CYS A 384 4.92 -39.91 22.72
CA CYS A 384 3.95 -38.83 22.84
C CYS A 384 2.79 -39.18 23.78
N VAL A 385 2.30 -38.17 24.51
CA VAL A 385 1.18 -38.29 25.44
C VAL A 385 0.24 -37.10 25.24
N MET A 386 -1.06 -37.36 25.19
CA MET A 386 -2.09 -36.33 25.14
C MET A 386 -2.74 -36.21 26.52
N LYS A 387 -2.94 -34.99 27.01
CA LYS A 387 -3.56 -34.71 28.31
C LYS A 387 -4.44 -33.49 28.23
N GLU A 388 -5.46 -33.45 29.06
CA GLU A 388 -6.20 -32.22 29.35
C GLU A 388 -5.53 -31.48 30.51
N LYS A 389 -5.43 -30.16 30.39
CA LYS A 389 -4.91 -29.30 31.44
C LYS A 389 -5.83 -28.11 31.63
N GLU A 390 -6.16 -27.83 32.87
CA GLU A 390 -6.87 -26.61 33.25
C GLU A 390 -5.92 -25.41 33.10
N THR A 391 -6.30 -24.48 32.23
CA THR A 391 -5.59 -23.22 32.00
C THR A 391 -6.45 -22.05 32.49
N LYS A 392 -5.88 -20.85 32.58
CA LYS A 392 -6.63 -19.64 32.99
C LYS A 392 -7.87 -19.36 32.13
N ASN A 393 -7.90 -19.90 30.91
CA ASN A 393 -8.97 -19.71 29.93
C ASN A 393 -9.85 -20.98 29.77
N GLY A 394 -9.77 -21.94 30.71
CA GLY A 394 -10.55 -23.18 30.69
C GLY A 394 -9.71 -24.44 30.45
N LEU A 395 -10.40 -25.58 30.34
CA LEU A 395 -9.80 -26.89 30.05
C LEU A 395 -9.30 -26.93 28.62
N ARG A 396 -8.01 -27.23 28.42
CA ARG A 396 -7.39 -27.27 27.10
C ARG A 396 -6.69 -28.60 26.89
N LEU A 397 -6.89 -29.19 25.72
CA LEU A 397 -6.18 -30.37 25.29
C LEU A 397 -4.76 -29.97 24.87
N LEU A 398 -3.77 -30.76 25.29
CA LEU A 398 -2.39 -30.61 24.86
C LEU A 398 -1.77 -31.96 24.52
N ILE A 399 -0.85 -31.94 23.57
CA ILE A 399 -0.04 -33.08 23.17
C ILE A 399 1.42 -32.79 23.50
N THR A 400 2.08 -33.71 24.20
CA THR A 400 3.51 -33.62 24.55
C THR A 400 4.28 -34.70 23.81
N PHE A 401 5.27 -34.30 23.04
CA PHE A 401 6.28 -35.17 22.44
C PHE A 401 7.59 -35.04 23.22
N ILE A 402 8.25 -36.16 23.48
CA ILE A 402 9.55 -36.21 24.15
C ILE A 402 10.68 -36.50 23.15
N ARG A 403 11.92 -36.15 23.51
CA ARG A 403 13.14 -36.34 22.67
C ARG A 403 13.12 -35.49 21.39
N VAL A 404 12.69 -34.24 21.53
CA VAL A 404 12.71 -33.26 20.45
C VAL A 404 13.89 -32.32 20.67
N ASP A 405 15.05 -32.72 20.17
CA ASP A 405 16.32 -32.02 20.39
C ASP A 405 16.60 -30.91 19.36
N THR A 406 15.85 -30.86 18.25
CA THR A 406 16.03 -29.85 17.17
C THR A 406 14.70 -29.44 16.55
N VAL A 407 14.66 -28.26 15.92
CA VAL A 407 13.49 -27.80 15.15
C VAL A 407 13.17 -28.77 14.01
N ARG A 408 14.21 -29.27 13.32
CA ARG A 408 14.06 -30.30 12.27
C ARG A 408 13.40 -31.59 12.76
N THR A 409 13.72 -32.05 13.98
CA THR A 409 13.02 -33.21 14.58
C THR A 409 11.56 -32.92 14.88
N ALA A 410 11.23 -31.70 15.35
CA ALA A 410 9.86 -31.27 15.57
C ALA A 410 9.06 -31.26 14.26
N LEU A 411 9.63 -30.66 13.21
CA LEU A 411 9.05 -30.64 11.87
C LEU A 411 8.80 -32.05 11.33
N GLY A 412 9.78 -32.94 11.48
CA GLY A 412 9.67 -34.34 11.05
C GLY A 412 8.59 -35.14 11.78
N ILE A 413 8.30 -34.81 13.04
CA ILE A 413 7.19 -35.41 13.79
C ILE A 413 5.85 -34.92 13.23
N LEU A 414 5.69 -33.60 13.06
CA LEU A 414 4.43 -33.04 12.55
C LEU A 414 4.12 -33.51 11.12
N LYS A 415 5.14 -33.65 10.26
CA LYS A 415 5.00 -34.20 8.90
C LYS A 415 4.55 -35.66 8.85
N LYS A 416 4.74 -36.43 9.91
CA LYS A 416 4.25 -37.83 9.99
C LYS A 416 2.79 -37.92 10.44
N ILE A 417 2.25 -36.84 10.99
CA ILE A 417 0.90 -36.76 11.55
C ILE A 417 -0.07 -36.13 10.56
N SER A 418 0.38 -35.06 9.88
CA SER A 418 -0.29 -34.50 8.71
C SER A 418 -0.27 -35.48 7.55
#